data_AF-A0A2C9L950-F1
#
_entry.id   AF-A0A2C9L950-F1
#
_cell.length_a   1.000
_cell.length_b   1.000
_cell.length_c   1.000
_cell.angle_alpha   90.00
_cell.angle_beta   90.00
_cell.angle_gamma   90.00
#
_symmetry.space_group_name_H-M   'P 1'
#
loop_
_entity.id
_entity.type
_entity.pdbx_description
1 polymer ?
#
loop_
_entity_poly.entity_id
_entity_poly.type
_entity_poly.pdbx_seq_one_letter_code
_entity_poly.pdbx_strand_id
1 'polypeptide(L)'
;KQHNIVIKNPSQPLLLSKRKPPKGMPPGFKMDPEFLCLVPELCYMSGLTDDIRSQFTVMKDLAAHTRVTPAQRQFAMKKFVNNVNSNPDAKKELAIWGLELDSSTVSINGRLLPMEKIIMGNKEFMAGPQCDWSRDVCRNELVSAVSLMNWGVFYIRKDAPRVNDFIRCLQNEAKNMGINCLVPFRKELVNEKIETLVQELRNSINSKVQLVVVVNPTNREDRYSAIKKVCCVEAPVPSQVIISKTIAKPDKLRSVVQKIALQINCKLGGELWSVPIPLTLNQFLTRLLNTDLGVPSGTCVVHTGNESTNGSFLFSGAMIGINTNHH
;
A
#
# COMPACT_ATOMS: atom_id res chain seq x y z
N LYS A 1 -33.78 0.45 -35.81
CA LYS A 1 -34.37 -0.83 -36.30
C LYS A 1 -33.69 -2.06 -35.70
N GLN A 2 -32.37 -2.21 -35.80
CA GLN A 2 -31.63 -3.39 -35.29
C GLN A 2 -31.81 -3.68 -33.78
N HIS A 3 -31.87 -2.64 -32.94
CA HIS A 3 -31.99 -2.80 -31.48
C HIS A 3 -33.34 -2.35 -30.90
N ASN A 4 -34.27 -1.90 -31.75
CA ASN A 4 -35.57 -1.36 -31.33
C ASN A 4 -35.53 -0.26 -30.24
N ILE A 5 -34.51 0.62 -30.28
CA ILE A 5 -34.35 1.75 -29.35
C ILE A 5 -34.56 3.07 -30.11
N VAL A 6 -35.28 4.01 -29.49
CA VAL A 6 -35.51 5.38 -29.99
C VAL A 6 -34.57 6.33 -29.25
N ILE A 7 -33.77 7.10 -30.00
CA ILE A 7 -32.84 8.10 -29.46
C ILE A 7 -33.65 9.35 -29.08
N LYS A 8 -33.54 9.81 -27.83
CA LYS A 8 -34.33 10.95 -27.34
C LYS A 8 -33.75 12.28 -27.80
N ASN A 9 -32.42 12.40 -27.84
CA ASN A 9 -31.76 13.64 -28.28
C ASN A 9 -31.07 13.45 -29.64
N PRO A 10 -31.67 13.90 -30.75
CA PRO A 10 -31.07 13.74 -32.08
C PRO A 10 -29.90 14.71 -32.36
N SER A 11 -29.71 15.77 -31.58
CA SER A 11 -28.63 16.75 -31.77
C SER A 11 -27.37 16.47 -30.94
N GLN A 12 -27.32 15.34 -30.23
CA GLN A 12 -26.15 14.95 -29.44
C GLN A 12 -24.94 14.61 -30.34
N PRO A 13 -23.70 14.87 -29.88
CA PRO A 13 -22.50 14.46 -30.61
C PRO A 13 -22.38 12.92 -30.65
N LEU A 14 -21.49 12.40 -31.50
CA LEU A 14 -21.19 10.97 -31.58
C LEU A 14 -19.80 10.68 -31.02
N LEU A 15 -19.65 9.54 -30.33
CA LEU A 15 -18.35 9.03 -29.87
C LEU A 15 -17.72 8.21 -31.00
N LEU A 16 -16.51 8.59 -31.41
CA LEU A 16 -15.78 7.88 -32.46
C LEU A 16 -14.83 6.85 -31.82
N SER A 17 -15.09 5.57 -32.04
CA SER A 17 -14.23 4.48 -31.57
C SER A 17 -13.52 3.82 -32.75
N LYS A 18 -12.19 3.82 -32.74
CA LYS A 18 -11.38 3.16 -33.77
C LYS A 18 -11.35 1.66 -33.50
N ARG A 19 -11.86 0.86 -34.43
CA ARG A 19 -11.80 -0.59 -34.33
C ARG A 19 -10.34 -1.04 -34.40
N LYS A 20 -9.91 -1.81 -33.40
CA LYS A 20 -8.60 -2.48 -33.46
C LYS A 20 -8.70 -3.67 -34.42
N PRO A 21 -7.64 -3.99 -35.18
CA PRO A 21 -7.62 -5.19 -36.01
C PRO A 21 -7.89 -6.42 -35.13
N PRO A 22 -8.59 -7.44 -35.65
CA PRO A 22 -8.82 -8.69 -34.94
C PRO A 22 -7.51 -9.28 -34.39
N LYS A 23 -7.55 -9.82 -33.16
CA LYS A 23 -6.40 -10.50 -32.58
C LYS A 23 -6.08 -11.76 -33.42
N GLY A 24 -4.83 -11.92 -33.83
CA GLY A 24 -4.36 -13.08 -34.60
C GLY A 24 -4.05 -12.81 -36.08
N MET A 25 -4.11 -11.56 -36.55
CA MET A 25 -3.72 -11.23 -37.92
C MET A 25 -2.19 -11.23 -38.12
N PRO A 26 -1.71 -11.54 -39.35
CA PRO A 26 -0.29 -11.53 -39.66
C PRO A 26 0.40 -10.19 -39.37
N PRO A 27 1.70 -10.19 -39.02
CA PRO A 27 2.48 -8.96 -38.88
C PRO A 27 2.44 -8.14 -40.18
N GLY A 28 2.02 -6.88 -40.10
CA GLY A 28 1.92 -5.98 -41.26
C GLY A 28 0.55 -5.90 -41.93
N PHE A 29 -0.48 -6.60 -41.42
CA PHE A 29 -1.84 -6.42 -41.92
C PHE A 29 -2.35 -4.99 -41.63
N LYS A 30 -2.50 -4.20 -42.70
CA LYS A 30 -3.09 -2.87 -42.65
C LYS A 30 -4.58 -2.99 -42.96
N MET A 31 -5.41 -2.70 -41.97
CA MET A 31 -6.84 -2.50 -42.17
C MET A 31 -7.09 -1.00 -42.27
N ASP A 32 -7.95 -0.58 -43.21
CA ASP A 32 -8.44 0.79 -43.19
C ASP A 32 -9.11 1.06 -41.85
N PRO A 33 -8.89 2.24 -41.24
CA PRO A 33 -9.42 2.56 -39.93
C PRO A 33 -10.96 2.59 -39.99
N GLU A 34 -11.60 1.49 -39.65
CA GLU A 34 -13.05 1.43 -39.48
C GLU A 34 -13.40 2.15 -38.18
N PHE A 35 -14.10 3.27 -38.31
CA PHE A 35 -14.58 4.05 -37.18
C PHE A 35 -16.02 3.66 -36.86
N LEU A 36 -16.24 3.32 -35.59
CA LEU A 36 -17.57 3.08 -35.04
C LEU A 36 -18.06 4.37 -34.40
N CYS A 37 -19.17 4.91 -34.92
CA CYS A 37 -19.85 6.07 -34.33
C CYS A 37 -20.88 5.56 -33.31
N LEU A 38 -20.63 5.79 -32.02
CA LEU A 38 -21.51 5.40 -30.92
C LEU A 38 -22.32 6.60 -30.44
N VAL A 39 -23.58 6.36 -30.09
CA VAL A 39 -24.48 7.38 -29.54
C VAL A 39 -24.24 7.50 -28.03
N PRO A 40 -23.83 8.68 -27.49
CA PRO A 40 -23.54 8.85 -26.06
C PRO A 40 -24.68 8.44 -25.13
N GLU A 41 -25.94 8.73 -25.49
CA GLU A 41 -27.13 8.35 -24.71
C GLU A 41 -27.23 6.84 -24.44
N LEU A 42 -26.62 6.00 -25.29
CA LEU A 42 -26.61 4.55 -25.17
C LEU A 42 -25.30 4.01 -24.58
N CYS A 43 -24.35 4.89 -24.29
CA CYS A 43 -23.04 4.52 -23.78
C CYS A 43 -22.97 4.78 -22.27
N TYR A 44 -22.60 3.75 -21.52
CA TYR A 44 -22.26 3.88 -20.12
C TYR A 44 -20.75 3.78 -19.96
N MET A 45 -20.17 4.69 -19.17
CA MET A 45 -18.77 4.53 -18.76
C MET A 45 -18.67 3.27 -17.90
N SER A 46 -17.94 2.26 -18.39
CA SER A 46 -17.65 1.04 -17.63
C SER A 46 -16.42 1.25 -16.75
N GLY A 47 -16.45 0.67 -15.54
CA GLY A 47 -15.37 0.79 -14.58
C GLY A 47 -15.61 1.89 -13.55
N LEU A 48 -14.75 1.96 -12.55
CA LEU A 48 -14.79 2.99 -11.52
C LEU A 48 -13.83 4.11 -11.95
N THR A 49 -14.31 5.34 -11.98
CA THR A 49 -13.44 6.51 -12.16
C THR A 49 -12.50 6.65 -10.95
N ASP A 50 -11.35 7.28 -11.13
CA ASP A 50 -10.39 7.46 -10.04
C ASP A 50 -10.95 8.34 -8.91
N ASP A 51 -11.86 9.27 -9.23
CA ASP A 51 -12.63 10.04 -8.22
C ASP A 51 -13.54 9.15 -7.36
N ILE A 52 -14.16 8.12 -7.96
CA ILE A 52 -14.99 7.16 -7.21
C ILE A 52 -14.09 6.20 -6.40
N ARG A 53 -12.95 5.78 -6.96
CA ARG A 53 -11.99 4.91 -6.28
C ARG A 53 -11.35 5.58 -5.06
N SER A 54 -11.03 6.86 -5.16
CA SER A 54 -10.44 7.63 -4.05
C SER A 54 -11.44 7.92 -2.92
N GLN A 55 -12.75 7.77 -3.18
CA GLN A 55 -13.78 7.91 -2.17
C GLN A 55 -13.95 6.62 -1.35
N PHE A 56 -13.36 6.63 -0.15
CA PHE A 56 -13.38 5.49 0.77
C PHE A 56 -14.79 4.96 1.10
N THR A 57 -15.78 5.84 1.25
CA THR A 57 -17.15 5.41 1.57
C THR A 57 -17.76 4.58 0.43
N VAL A 58 -17.63 5.07 -0.81
CA VAL A 58 -18.15 4.37 -1.99
C VAL A 58 -17.44 3.02 -2.18
N MET A 59 -16.11 3.00 -2.02
CA MET A 59 -15.35 1.74 -2.11
C MET A 59 -15.66 0.76 -0.98
N LYS A 60 -15.95 1.24 0.23
CA LYS A 60 -16.36 0.38 1.35
C LYS A 60 -17.72 -0.27 1.09
N ASP A 61 -18.69 0.51 0.60
CA ASP A 61 -20.03 0.00 0.29
C ASP A 61 -19.97 -0.94 -0.92
N LEU A 62 -19.21 -0.58 -1.97
CA LEU A 62 -18.97 -1.45 -3.10
C LEU A 62 -18.27 -2.76 -2.69
N ALA A 63 -17.29 -2.69 -1.79
CA ALA A 63 -16.62 -3.87 -1.25
C ALA A 63 -17.60 -4.77 -0.48
N ALA A 64 -18.58 -4.22 0.24
CA ALA A 64 -19.60 -5.01 0.92
C ALA A 64 -20.43 -5.87 -0.07
N HIS A 65 -20.65 -5.37 -1.28
CA HIS A 65 -21.40 -6.07 -2.33
C HIS A 65 -20.54 -6.93 -3.26
N THR A 66 -19.24 -6.62 -3.40
CA THR A 66 -18.33 -7.32 -4.32
C THR A 66 -17.41 -8.34 -3.63
N ARG A 67 -17.25 -8.25 -2.30
CA ARG A 67 -16.40 -9.17 -1.54
C ARG A 67 -17.09 -10.50 -1.33
N VAL A 68 -16.81 -11.43 -2.23
CA VAL A 68 -17.29 -12.81 -2.14
C VAL A 68 -16.44 -13.60 -1.15
N THR A 69 -17.06 -14.20 -0.13
CA THR A 69 -16.38 -15.09 0.82
C THR A 69 -15.91 -16.39 0.14
N PRO A 70 -14.91 -17.12 0.69
CA PRO A 70 -14.46 -18.39 0.11
C PRO A 70 -15.59 -19.41 -0.10
N ALA A 71 -16.51 -19.53 0.87
CA ALA A 71 -17.66 -20.43 0.78
C ALA A 71 -18.63 -20.03 -0.34
N GLN A 72 -18.98 -18.74 -0.44
CA GLN A 72 -19.83 -18.23 -1.53
C GLN A 72 -19.16 -18.41 -2.90
N ARG A 73 -17.85 -18.22 -2.98
CA ARG A 73 -17.08 -18.43 -4.22
C ARG A 73 -17.12 -19.91 -4.63
N GLN A 74 -16.93 -20.82 -3.68
CA GLN A 74 -17.04 -22.25 -3.95
C GLN A 74 -18.45 -22.64 -4.40
N PHE A 75 -19.49 -22.10 -3.75
CA PHE A 75 -20.88 -22.34 -4.15
C PHE A 75 -21.18 -21.82 -5.55
N ALA A 76 -20.75 -20.59 -5.87
CA ALA A 76 -20.92 -20.01 -7.21
C ALA A 76 -20.21 -20.84 -8.29
N MET A 77 -19.01 -21.35 -8.00
CA MET A 77 -18.27 -22.25 -8.90
C MET A 77 -19.02 -23.56 -9.13
N LYS A 78 -19.49 -24.22 -8.07
CA LYS A 78 -20.29 -25.45 -8.18
C LYS A 78 -21.58 -25.21 -8.97
N LYS A 79 -22.26 -24.09 -8.73
CA LYS A 79 -23.47 -23.71 -9.47
C LYS A 79 -23.16 -23.51 -10.97
N PHE A 80 -22.05 -22.86 -11.30
CA PHE A 80 -21.61 -22.69 -12.69
C PHE A 80 -21.38 -24.04 -13.37
N VAL A 81 -20.62 -24.94 -12.74
CA VAL A 81 -20.36 -26.30 -13.26
C VAL A 81 -21.68 -27.05 -13.49
N ASN A 82 -22.58 -27.03 -12.50
CA ASN A 82 -23.88 -27.68 -12.61
C ASN A 82 -24.71 -27.11 -13.77
N ASN A 83 -24.72 -25.79 -13.95
CA ASN A 83 -25.44 -25.15 -15.04
C ASN A 83 -24.90 -25.55 -16.42
N VAL A 84 -23.57 -25.67 -16.57
CA VAL A 84 -22.95 -26.09 -17.84
C VAL A 84 -23.26 -27.56 -18.12
N ASN A 85 -23.09 -28.43 -17.13
CA ASN A 85 -23.34 -29.87 -17.29
C ASN A 85 -24.82 -30.22 -17.49
N SER A 86 -25.73 -29.39 -16.96
CA SER A 86 -27.19 -29.57 -17.14
C SER A 86 -27.70 -29.00 -18.46
N ASN A 87 -26.92 -28.18 -19.16
CA ASN A 87 -27.32 -27.58 -20.43
C ASN A 87 -26.89 -28.47 -21.61
N PRO A 88 -27.83 -29.03 -22.40
CA PRO A 88 -27.52 -29.97 -23.48
C PRO A 88 -26.70 -29.32 -24.60
N ASP A 89 -26.92 -28.04 -24.91
CA ASP A 89 -26.20 -27.33 -25.96
C ASP A 89 -24.72 -27.14 -25.58
N ALA A 90 -24.49 -26.72 -24.33
CA ALA A 90 -23.13 -26.54 -23.81
C ALA A 90 -22.37 -27.87 -23.72
N LYS A 91 -23.04 -28.95 -23.31
CA LYS A 91 -22.45 -30.29 -23.25
C LYS A 91 -22.09 -30.82 -24.65
N LYS A 92 -22.94 -30.56 -25.65
CA LYS A 92 -22.67 -30.94 -27.04
C LYS A 92 -21.43 -30.23 -27.59
N GLU A 93 -21.30 -28.93 -27.35
CA GLU A 93 -20.11 -28.17 -27.76
C GLU A 93 -18.83 -28.73 -27.11
N LEU A 94 -18.84 -29.01 -25.81
CA LEU A 94 -17.68 -29.62 -25.13
C LEU A 94 -17.34 -31.01 -25.68
N ALA A 95 -18.35 -31.83 -25.98
CA ALA A 95 -18.18 -33.17 -26.52
C ALA A 95 -17.56 -33.19 -27.92
N ILE A 96 -17.78 -32.16 -28.76
CA ILE A 96 -17.11 -32.01 -30.06
C ILE A 96 -15.60 -31.96 -29.90
N TRP A 97 -15.12 -31.35 -28.81
CA TRP A 97 -13.69 -31.28 -28.46
C TRP A 97 -13.20 -32.49 -27.66
N GLY A 98 -14.07 -33.46 -27.38
CA GLY A 98 -13.76 -34.61 -26.51
C GLY A 98 -13.56 -34.22 -25.03
N LEU A 99 -14.18 -33.12 -24.59
CA LEU A 99 -14.04 -32.59 -23.24
C LEU A 99 -15.31 -32.83 -22.40
N GLU A 100 -15.13 -33.03 -21.11
CA GLU A 100 -16.20 -33.04 -20.10
C GLU A 100 -15.75 -32.24 -18.88
N LEU A 101 -16.67 -31.51 -18.25
CA LEU A 101 -16.39 -30.78 -17.00
C LEU A 101 -16.68 -31.66 -15.80
N ASP A 102 -15.67 -31.85 -14.95
CA ASP A 102 -15.83 -32.52 -13.66
C ASP A 102 -16.84 -31.76 -12.78
N SER A 103 -17.76 -32.52 -12.17
CA SER A 103 -18.79 -32.03 -11.25
C SER A 103 -18.23 -31.46 -9.93
N SER A 104 -16.96 -31.74 -9.64
CA SER A 104 -16.32 -31.38 -8.37
C SER A 104 -15.03 -30.59 -8.55
N THR A 105 -14.62 -29.87 -7.49
CA THR A 105 -13.33 -29.18 -7.46
C THR A 105 -12.22 -30.18 -7.15
N VAL A 106 -11.08 -30.06 -7.84
CA VAL A 106 -9.89 -30.87 -7.57
C VAL A 106 -9.45 -30.71 -6.11
N SER A 107 -9.36 -31.83 -5.39
CA SER A 107 -8.79 -31.85 -4.05
C SER A 107 -7.28 -31.88 -4.13
N ILE A 108 -6.61 -31.01 -3.37
CA ILE A 108 -5.16 -30.90 -3.34
C ILE A 108 -4.70 -31.07 -1.91
N ASN A 109 -3.73 -31.97 -1.69
CA ASN A 109 -3.10 -32.14 -0.39
C ASN A 109 -2.13 -30.97 -0.14
N GLY A 110 -2.54 -30.07 0.76
CA GLY A 110 -1.69 -28.98 1.23
C GLY A 110 -0.86 -29.41 2.45
N ARG A 111 0.22 -28.67 2.71
CA ARG A 111 1.02 -28.79 3.93
C ARG A 111 0.91 -27.51 4.75
N LEU A 112 0.68 -27.65 6.05
CA LEU A 112 0.71 -26.53 7.00
C LEU A 112 2.14 -26.39 7.51
N LEU A 113 2.76 -25.23 7.27
CA LEU A 113 4.08 -24.94 7.81
C LEU A 113 4.00 -24.75 9.33
N PRO A 114 5.04 -25.16 10.07
CA PRO A 114 5.12 -24.85 11.50
C PRO A 114 5.14 -23.33 11.70
N MET A 115 4.68 -22.89 12.86
CA MET A 115 4.74 -21.48 13.22
C MET A 115 6.20 -21.05 13.38
N GLU A 116 6.52 -19.86 12.89
CA GLU A 116 7.85 -19.28 13.03
C GLU A 116 8.01 -18.56 14.38
N LYS A 117 9.26 -18.54 14.84
CA LYS A 117 9.70 -17.83 16.05
C LYS A 117 10.09 -16.41 15.68
N ILE A 118 9.54 -15.44 16.39
CA ILE A 118 9.83 -14.01 16.25
C ILE A 118 10.79 -13.59 17.36
N ILE A 119 11.85 -12.89 16.98
CA ILE A 119 12.89 -12.36 17.89
C ILE A 119 12.73 -10.83 17.93
N MET A 120 12.67 -10.27 19.14
CA MET A 120 12.52 -8.83 19.41
C MET A 120 13.40 -8.43 20.58
N GLY A 121 14.43 -7.60 20.33
CA GLY A 121 15.40 -7.24 21.35
C GLY A 121 15.97 -8.50 22.01
N ASN A 122 15.79 -8.62 23.33
CA ASN A 122 16.22 -9.78 24.11
C ASN A 122 15.12 -10.84 24.34
N LYS A 123 13.98 -10.73 23.67
CA LYS A 123 12.83 -11.65 23.82
C LYS A 123 12.56 -12.41 22.55
N GLU A 124 12.00 -13.60 22.73
CA GLU A 124 11.58 -14.45 21.64
C GLU A 124 10.22 -15.06 21.94
N PHE A 125 9.36 -15.14 20.94
CA PHE A 125 8.01 -15.71 21.08
C PHE A 125 7.51 -16.27 19.74
N MET A 126 6.45 -17.09 19.78
CA MET A 126 5.84 -17.65 18.57
C MET A 126 4.83 -16.68 17.96
N ALA A 127 4.78 -16.58 16.63
CA ALA A 127 3.87 -15.67 15.89
C ALA A 127 2.36 -15.87 16.16
N GLY A 128 1.99 -16.98 16.83
CA GLY A 128 0.62 -17.34 17.16
C GLY A 128 -0.18 -17.87 15.97
N PRO A 129 -1.41 -18.38 16.21
CA PRO A 129 -2.22 -19.06 15.19
C PRO A 129 -2.75 -18.13 14.08
N GLN A 130 -2.80 -16.83 14.32
CA GLN A 130 -3.22 -15.82 13.34
C GLN A 130 -2.05 -15.16 12.60
N CYS A 131 -0.81 -15.53 12.95
CA CYS A 131 0.42 -14.91 12.42
C CYS A 131 0.40 -13.36 12.51
N ASP A 132 -0.10 -12.82 13.62
CA ASP A 132 -0.16 -11.37 13.87
C ASP A 132 0.45 -11.05 15.24
N TRP A 133 1.61 -10.40 15.22
CA TRP A 133 2.34 -9.93 16.39
C TRP A 133 2.44 -8.40 16.46
N SER A 134 1.57 -7.67 15.74
CA SER A 134 1.61 -6.20 15.67
C SER A 134 1.56 -5.54 17.06
N ARG A 135 0.84 -6.16 18.00
CA ARG A 135 0.73 -5.68 19.39
C ARG A 135 2.03 -5.90 20.16
N ASP A 136 2.72 -7.00 19.91
CA ASP A 136 3.95 -7.38 20.58
C ASP A 136 5.12 -6.50 20.12
N VAL A 137 5.17 -6.11 18.84
CA VAL A 137 6.16 -5.14 18.31
C VAL A 137 6.12 -3.82 19.09
N CYS A 138 4.91 -3.35 19.43
CA CYS A 138 4.74 -2.04 20.08
C CYS A 138 4.96 -2.08 21.61
N ARG A 139 5.10 -3.27 22.20
CA ARG A 139 5.19 -3.50 23.65
C ARG A 139 6.56 -3.98 24.12
N ASN A 140 7.40 -4.41 23.20
CA ASN A 140 8.73 -4.91 23.47
C ASN A 140 9.77 -4.00 22.83
N GLU A 141 10.99 -4.08 23.34
CA GLU A 141 12.14 -3.43 22.75
C GLU A 141 12.43 -4.01 21.36
N LEU A 142 12.80 -3.13 20.45
CA LEU A 142 13.15 -3.50 19.08
C LEU A 142 14.54 -4.17 19.05
N VAL A 143 14.82 -4.92 17.99
CA VAL A 143 16.14 -5.56 17.79
C VAL A 143 17.24 -4.51 17.68
N SER A 144 17.00 -3.47 16.87
CA SER A 144 17.90 -2.32 16.74
C SER A 144 17.07 -1.03 16.80
N ALA A 145 17.11 -0.37 17.96
CA ALA A 145 16.44 0.90 18.19
C ALA A 145 17.40 2.07 17.94
N VAL A 146 17.07 2.95 17.00
CA VAL A 146 17.86 4.14 16.70
C VAL A 146 17.31 5.32 17.50
N SER A 147 18.15 5.91 18.35
CA SER A 147 17.78 7.08 19.16
C SER A 147 17.53 8.32 18.28
N LEU A 148 16.40 8.96 18.53
CA LEU A 148 15.93 10.14 17.81
C LEU A 148 16.29 11.40 18.60
N MET A 149 17.49 11.93 18.33
CA MET A 149 18.13 12.98 19.12
C MET A 149 17.91 14.37 18.50
N ASN A 150 18.17 14.53 17.21
CA ASN A 150 18.03 15.80 16.52
C ASN A 150 17.11 15.66 15.31
N TRP A 151 15.85 16.05 15.49
CA TRP A 151 14.80 15.91 14.49
C TRP A 151 13.82 17.08 14.58
N GLY A 152 13.12 17.33 13.47
CA GLY A 152 12.25 18.49 13.32
C GLY A 152 10.80 18.14 13.00
N VAL A 153 9.86 18.97 13.46
CA VAL A 153 8.45 18.88 13.05
C VAL A 153 7.99 20.19 12.40
N PHE A 154 7.47 20.08 11.18
CA PHE A 154 6.91 21.19 10.38
C PHE A 154 5.40 21.09 10.33
N TYR A 155 4.70 22.16 10.69
CA TYR A 155 3.24 22.17 10.77
C TYR A 155 2.69 23.58 10.61
N ILE A 156 1.39 23.71 10.29
CA ILE A 156 0.71 25.01 10.28
C ILE A 156 0.18 25.35 11.68
N ARG A 157 0.07 26.65 12.00
CA ARG A 157 -0.41 27.14 13.32
C ARG A 157 -1.68 26.44 13.83
N LYS A 158 -2.64 26.19 12.93
CA LYS A 158 -3.91 25.52 13.25
C LYS A 158 -3.74 24.12 13.83
N ASP A 159 -2.69 23.41 13.45
CA ASP A 159 -2.43 22.03 13.89
C ASP A 159 -1.52 21.96 15.12
N ALA A 160 -1.06 23.09 15.66
CA ALA A 160 -0.14 23.13 16.81
C ALA A 160 -0.61 22.28 18.01
N PRO A 161 -1.90 22.31 18.43
CA PRO A 161 -2.38 21.44 19.52
C PRO A 161 -2.23 19.95 19.20
N ARG A 162 -2.61 19.53 17.99
CA ARG A 162 -2.52 18.12 17.54
C ARG A 162 -1.08 17.65 17.47
N VAL A 163 -0.17 18.53 17.02
CA VAL A 163 1.26 18.24 16.96
C VAL A 163 1.86 18.09 18.35
N ASN A 164 1.43 18.90 19.31
CA ASN A 164 1.87 18.77 20.70
C ASN A 164 1.46 17.41 21.28
N ASP A 165 0.20 16.99 21.05
CA ASP A 165 -0.29 15.68 21.52
C ASP A 165 0.45 14.53 20.83
N PHE A 166 0.71 14.66 19.52
CA PHE A 166 1.51 13.70 18.76
C PHE A 166 2.94 13.56 19.32
N ILE A 167 3.65 14.67 19.56
CA ILE A 167 5.02 14.65 20.10
C ILE A 167 5.04 13.98 21.48
N ARG A 168 4.11 14.37 22.37
CA ARG A 168 4.01 13.78 23.72
C ARG A 168 3.75 12.29 23.66
N CYS A 169 2.79 11.87 22.82
CA CYS A 169 2.48 10.46 22.64
C CYS A 169 3.67 9.69 22.05
N LEU A 170 4.37 10.27 21.07
CA LEU A 170 5.53 9.65 20.45
C LEU A 170 6.65 9.43 21.46
N GLN A 171 6.98 10.44 22.28
CA GLN A 171 8.01 10.30 23.31
C GLN A 171 7.66 9.24 24.37
N ASN A 172 6.38 9.06 24.68
CA ASN A 172 5.93 8.03 25.62
C ASN A 172 5.98 6.63 25.01
N GLU A 173 5.47 6.45 23.79
CA GLU A 173 5.44 5.13 23.14
C GLU A 173 6.82 4.69 22.67
N ALA A 174 7.69 5.62 22.26
CA ALA A 174 9.07 5.34 21.83
C ALA A 174 9.88 4.63 22.93
N LYS A 175 9.67 4.98 24.21
CA LYS A 175 10.33 4.34 25.36
C LYS A 175 10.04 2.85 25.46
N ASN A 176 8.79 2.44 25.19
CA ASN A 176 8.40 1.02 25.23
C ASN A 176 9.12 0.20 24.15
N MET A 177 9.55 0.87 23.07
CA MET A 177 10.28 0.28 21.94
C MET A 177 11.80 0.41 22.07
N GLY A 178 12.32 0.92 23.21
CA GLY A 178 13.74 1.16 23.41
C GLY A 178 14.29 2.36 22.63
N ILE A 179 13.43 3.20 22.04
CA ILE A 179 13.82 4.39 21.29
C ILE A 179 13.88 5.58 22.23
N ASN A 180 15.07 6.14 22.44
CA ASN A 180 15.20 7.43 23.12
C ASN A 180 14.78 8.56 22.16
N CYS A 181 13.69 9.24 22.47
CA CYS A 181 13.08 10.27 21.63
C CYS A 181 13.15 11.64 22.32
N LEU A 182 14.11 12.47 21.90
CA LEU A 182 14.25 13.84 22.40
C LEU A 182 13.17 14.76 21.84
N VAL A 183 12.98 15.91 22.47
CA VAL A 183 12.02 16.92 22.01
C VAL A 183 12.51 17.47 20.66
N PRO A 184 11.67 17.47 19.61
CA PRO A 184 12.07 17.99 18.31
C PRO A 184 12.15 19.51 18.32
N PHE A 185 12.95 20.06 17.41
CA PHE A 185 12.77 21.46 17.03
C PHE A 185 11.47 21.62 16.22
N ARG A 186 10.81 22.76 16.40
CA ARG A 186 9.48 23.01 15.83
C ARG A 186 9.54 24.16 14.85
N LYS A 187 8.94 23.94 13.68
CA LYS A 187 8.82 24.97 12.64
C LYS A 187 7.36 25.15 12.26
N GLU A 188 6.83 26.26 12.73
CA GLU A 188 5.48 26.68 12.39
C GLU A 188 5.50 27.41 11.05
N LEU A 189 4.77 26.87 10.08
CA LEU A 189 4.62 27.44 8.75
C LEU A 189 3.58 28.56 8.79
N VAL A 190 3.94 29.70 8.20
CA VAL A 190 3.06 30.89 8.11
C VAL A 190 1.80 30.60 7.28
N ASN A 191 1.92 29.74 6.26
CA ASN A 191 0.83 29.40 5.36
C ASN A 191 0.98 27.97 4.80
N GLU A 192 -0.05 27.50 4.07
CA GLU A 192 -0.09 26.17 3.45
C GLU A 192 0.56 26.12 2.04
N LYS A 193 1.24 27.19 1.61
CA LYS A 193 1.89 27.23 0.29
C LYS A 193 3.09 26.28 0.26
N ILE A 194 3.34 25.69 -0.91
CA ILE A 194 4.43 24.72 -1.10
C ILE A 194 5.78 25.43 -1.03
N GLU A 195 5.87 26.66 -1.56
CA GLU A 195 7.08 27.48 -1.58
C GLU A 195 7.58 27.75 -0.15
N THR A 196 6.66 28.14 0.75
CA THR A 196 6.96 28.37 2.17
C THR A 196 7.48 27.10 2.84
N LEU A 197 6.84 25.96 2.59
CA LEU A 197 7.26 24.67 3.14
C LEU A 197 8.67 24.29 2.65
N VAL A 198 8.91 24.40 1.35
CA VAL A 198 10.19 24.05 0.72
C VAL A 198 11.30 24.95 1.26
N GLN A 199 11.04 26.26 1.39
CA GLN A 199 12.01 27.20 1.93
C GLN A 199 12.36 26.89 3.39
N GLU A 200 11.37 26.64 4.23
CA GLU A 200 11.60 26.29 5.64
C GLU A 200 12.33 24.95 5.81
N LEU A 201 12.02 23.97 4.96
CA LEU A 201 12.75 22.70 4.93
C LEU A 201 14.24 22.93 4.59
N ARG A 202 14.53 23.65 3.49
CA ARG A 202 15.91 23.96 3.08
C ARG A 202 16.69 24.72 4.15
N ASN A 203 16.04 25.68 4.80
CA ASN A 203 16.68 26.49 5.84
C ASN A 203 16.98 25.70 7.14
N SER A 204 16.19 24.65 7.41
CA SER A 204 16.26 23.92 8.69
C SER A 204 17.05 22.61 8.59
N ILE A 205 17.13 22.00 7.40
CA ILE A 205 17.88 20.76 7.18
C ILE A 205 19.38 21.09 7.15
N ASN A 206 20.13 20.48 8.06
CA ASN A 206 21.58 20.53 8.11
C ASN A 206 22.13 19.12 8.37
N SER A 207 23.46 18.96 8.31
CA SER A 207 24.13 17.66 8.47
C SER A 207 23.90 16.97 9.82
N LYS A 208 23.38 17.68 10.83
CA LYS A 208 23.08 17.11 12.15
C LYS A 208 21.65 16.59 12.27
N VAL A 209 20.74 16.93 11.35
CA VAL A 209 19.32 16.55 11.44
C VAL A 209 19.16 15.10 10.97
N GLN A 210 18.63 14.24 11.85
CA GLN A 210 18.43 12.82 11.56
C GLN A 210 17.13 12.55 10.78
N LEU A 211 16.09 13.35 11.04
CA LEU A 211 14.76 13.13 10.48
C LEU A 211 13.96 14.44 10.46
N VAL A 212 13.12 14.60 9.44
CA VAL A 212 12.07 15.63 9.42
C VAL A 212 10.68 15.01 9.35
N VAL A 213 9.78 15.49 10.19
CA VAL A 213 8.36 15.15 10.17
C VAL A 213 7.57 16.34 9.65
N VAL A 214 6.75 16.13 8.63
CA VAL A 214 5.89 17.19 8.06
C VAL A 214 4.43 16.82 8.25
N VAL A 215 3.68 17.68 8.93
CA VAL A 215 2.24 17.52 9.14
C VAL A 215 1.49 18.32 8.08
N ASN A 216 0.83 17.59 7.17
CA ASN A 216 0.04 18.17 6.09
C ASN A 216 -1.44 18.26 6.50
N PRO A 217 -2.12 19.40 6.23
CA PRO A 217 -3.55 19.53 6.51
C PRO A 217 -4.41 18.57 5.68
N THR A 218 -4.03 18.38 4.41
CA THR A 218 -4.76 17.59 3.41
C THR A 218 -3.87 16.54 2.73
N ASN A 219 -4.50 15.61 2.02
CA ASN A 219 -3.82 14.56 1.25
C ASN A 219 -3.43 15.05 -0.16
N ARG A 220 -2.57 16.07 -0.22
CA ARG A 220 -2.14 16.68 -1.49
C ARG A 220 -0.86 16.05 -2.02
N GLU A 221 -0.93 15.47 -3.21
CA GLU A 221 0.18 14.76 -3.85
C GLU A 221 1.32 15.71 -4.26
N ASP A 222 0.99 16.87 -4.82
CA ASP A 222 1.97 17.90 -5.21
C ASP A 222 2.84 18.36 -4.02
N ARG A 223 2.23 18.57 -2.85
CA ARG A 223 2.92 18.90 -1.60
C ARG A 223 3.79 17.74 -1.11
N TYR A 224 3.31 16.50 -1.21
CA TYR A 224 4.09 15.31 -0.84
C TYR A 224 5.33 15.16 -1.73
N SER A 225 5.15 15.26 -3.05
CA SER A 225 6.22 15.18 -4.04
C SER A 225 7.26 16.28 -3.85
N ALA A 226 6.85 17.50 -3.50
CA ALA A 226 7.78 18.59 -3.16
C ALA A 226 8.63 18.28 -1.91
N ILE A 227 8.04 17.75 -0.84
CA ILE A 227 8.77 17.34 0.37
C ILE A 227 9.81 16.27 0.01
N LYS A 228 9.40 15.25 -0.76
CA LYS A 228 10.29 14.16 -1.18
C LYS A 228 11.39 14.63 -2.11
N LYS A 229 11.10 15.55 -3.03
CA LYS A 229 12.13 16.17 -3.87
C LYS A 229 13.21 16.84 -3.03
N VAL A 230 12.82 17.68 -2.06
CA VAL A 230 13.79 18.35 -1.17
C VAL A 230 14.58 17.33 -0.36
N CYS A 231 13.90 16.41 0.32
CA CYS A 231 14.55 15.51 1.29
C CYS A 231 15.33 14.34 0.66
N CYS A 232 15.05 13.99 -0.59
CA CYS A 232 15.70 12.85 -1.26
C CYS A 232 16.67 13.28 -2.38
N VAL A 233 16.51 14.48 -2.94
CA VAL A 233 17.34 14.96 -4.06
C VAL A 233 18.24 16.12 -3.65
N GLU A 234 17.68 17.13 -2.96
CA GLU A 234 18.41 18.38 -2.68
C GLU A 234 19.22 18.31 -1.37
N ALA A 235 18.59 17.84 -0.29
CA ALA A 235 19.17 17.72 1.04
C ALA A 235 18.79 16.35 1.63
N PRO A 236 19.64 15.31 1.46
CA PRO A 236 19.34 13.94 1.87
C PRO A 236 19.06 13.85 3.38
N VAL A 237 17.79 13.71 3.73
CA VAL A 237 17.34 13.47 5.10
C VAL A 237 16.09 12.57 5.09
N PRO A 238 16.04 11.53 5.93
CA PRO A 238 14.83 10.75 6.12
C PRO A 238 13.62 11.65 6.47
N SER A 239 12.51 11.46 5.76
CA SER A 239 11.31 12.27 5.94
C SER A 239 10.05 11.43 6.19
N GLN A 240 9.25 11.85 7.16
CA GLN A 240 7.95 11.28 7.49
C GLN A 240 6.85 12.32 7.26
N VAL A 241 5.88 12.01 6.41
CA VAL A 241 4.72 12.88 6.18
C VAL A 241 3.53 12.31 6.92
N ILE A 242 2.79 13.16 7.64
CA ILE A 242 1.61 12.79 8.42
C ILE A 242 0.47 13.70 7.99
N ILE A 243 -0.71 13.14 7.73
CA ILE A 243 -1.91 13.97 7.50
C ILE A 243 -2.50 14.35 8.86
N SER A 244 -2.79 15.63 9.06
CA SER A 244 -3.35 16.17 10.32
C SER A 244 -4.59 15.39 10.79
N LYS A 245 -5.48 15.01 9.87
CA LYS A 245 -6.66 14.19 10.18
C LYS A 245 -6.34 12.84 10.86
N THR A 246 -5.17 12.26 10.57
CA THR A 246 -4.74 10.96 11.09
C THR A 246 -4.37 11.03 12.58
N ILE A 247 -3.86 12.18 13.03
CA ILE A 247 -3.51 12.45 14.44
C ILE A 247 -4.57 13.29 15.18
N ALA A 248 -5.68 13.62 14.53
CA ALA A 248 -6.72 14.45 15.11
C ALA A 248 -7.63 13.73 16.12
N LYS A 249 -7.63 12.39 16.10
CA LYS A 249 -8.53 11.54 16.90
C LYS A 249 -7.81 10.96 18.12
N PRO A 250 -8.09 11.42 19.36
CA PRO A 250 -7.37 10.99 20.55
C PRO A 250 -7.47 9.48 20.82
N ASP A 251 -8.63 8.88 20.53
CA ASP A 251 -8.92 7.44 20.68
C ASP A 251 -8.00 6.56 19.82
N LYS A 252 -7.54 7.07 18.67
CA LYS A 252 -6.69 6.33 17.73
C LYS A 252 -5.24 6.78 17.73
N LEU A 253 -4.94 7.93 18.33
CA LEU A 253 -3.64 8.59 18.30
C LEU A 253 -2.51 7.64 18.69
N ARG A 254 -2.68 6.90 19.78
CA ARG A 254 -1.68 5.95 20.28
C ARG A 254 -1.27 4.91 19.23
N SER A 255 -2.25 4.24 18.62
CA SER A 255 -1.99 3.20 17.63
C SER A 255 -1.33 3.74 16.35
N VAL A 256 -1.69 4.97 15.96
CA VAL A 256 -1.11 5.68 14.83
C VAL A 256 0.33 6.07 15.12
N VAL A 257 0.59 6.60 16.31
CA VAL A 257 1.92 7.01 16.78
C VAL A 257 2.87 5.82 16.87
N GLN A 258 2.43 4.69 17.44
CA GLN A 258 3.24 3.47 17.50
C GLN A 258 3.71 3.03 16.11
N LYS A 259 2.77 3.00 15.16
CA LYS A 259 3.06 2.69 13.75
C LYS A 259 4.05 3.67 13.11
N ILE A 260 3.91 4.96 13.40
CA ILE A 260 4.83 6.00 12.91
C ILE A 260 6.21 5.84 13.56
N ALA A 261 6.30 5.53 14.85
CA ALA A 261 7.57 5.30 15.55
C ALA A 261 8.36 4.15 14.92
N LEU A 262 7.67 3.04 14.62
CA LEU A 262 8.26 1.89 13.93
C LEU A 262 8.77 2.28 12.53
N GLN A 263 7.98 3.05 11.76
CA GLN A 263 8.43 3.56 10.46
C GLN A 263 9.64 4.49 10.56
N ILE A 264 9.68 5.36 11.57
CA ILE A 264 10.83 6.26 11.81
C ILE A 264 12.08 5.44 12.12
N ASN A 265 11.96 4.43 13.00
CA ASN A 265 13.08 3.56 13.34
C ASN A 265 13.66 2.88 12.10
N CYS A 266 12.80 2.28 11.26
CA CYS A 266 13.20 1.67 9.98
C CYS A 266 13.91 2.67 9.05
N LYS A 267 13.38 3.90 8.93
CA LYS A 267 13.98 4.95 8.08
C LYS A 267 15.35 5.42 8.56
N LEU A 268 15.65 5.24 9.84
CA LEU A 268 16.94 5.55 10.42
C LEU A 268 17.90 4.35 10.43
N GLY A 269 17.51 3.23 9.80
CA GLY A 269 18.31 2.01 9.73
C GLY A 269 18.12 1.05 10.91
N GLY A 270 17.11 1.29 11.75
CA GLY A 270 16.74 0.38 12.83
C GLY A 270 15.97 -0.85 12.34
N GLU A 271 15.88 -1.84 13.22
CA GLU A 271 15.36 -3.17 12.93
C GLU A 271 14.32 -3.52 13.98
N LEU A 272 13.13 -3.89 13.53
CA LEU A 272 12.00 -4.06 14.44
C LEU A 272 12.00 -5.44 15.10
N TRP A 273 12.15 -6.47 14.28
CA TRP A 273 12.13 -7.87 14.66
C TRP A 273 12.95 -8.69 13.65
N SER A 274 13.31 -9.90 14.05
CA SER A 274 13.98 -10.87 13.19
C SER A 274 13.35 -12.25 13.34
N VAL A 275 13.66 -13.13 12.40
CA VAL A 275 13.32 -14.57 12.46
C VAL A 275 14.61 -15.37 12.31
N PRO A 276 14.71 -16.53 12.99
CA PRO A 276 15.84 -17.41 12.80
C PRO A 276 15.76 -17.99 11.38
N ILE A 277 16.80 -17.81 10.58
CA ILE A 277 16.90 -18.46 9.27
C ILE A 277 17.97 -19.54 9.38
N PRO A 278 17.57 -20.82 9.48
CA PRO A 278 18.52 -21.92 9.57
C PRO A 278 19.11 -22.20 8.18
N LEU A 279 20.13 -21.43 7.79
CA LEU A 279 20.91 -21.73 6.58
C LEU A 279 21.99 -22.76 6.92
N THR A 280 21.80 -24.00 6.50
CA THR A 280 22.79 -25.09 6.61
C THR A 280 23.80 -25.12 5.45
N LEU A 281 23.97 -24.03 4.69
CA LEU A 281 25.02 -23.95 3.67
C LEU A 281 26.18 -23.10 4.18
N ASN A 282 27.30 -23.77 4.45
CA ASN A 282 28.59 -23.16 4.75
C ASN A 282 28.92 -22.00 3.78
N GLN A 283 29.27 -20.84 4.36
CA GLN A 283 30.19 -19.84 3.80
C GLN A 283 29.78 -18.96 2.60
N PHE A 284 28.50 -18.64 2.38
CA PHE A 284 28.15 -17.56 1.46
C PHE A 284 27.23 -16.52 2.09
N LEU A 285 27.66 -15.24 2.06
CA LEU A 285 26.83 -14.07 2.34
C LEU A 285 25.55 -14.18 1.49
N THR A 286 24.43 -14.48 2.14
CA THR A 286 23.16 -14.67 1.45
C THR A 286 22.51 -13.30 1.31
N ARG A 287 22.32 -12.82 0.08
CA ARG A 287 21.60 -11.57 -0.20
C ARG A 287 20.26 -11.88 -0.83
N LEU A 288 19.18 -11.64 -0.10
CA LEU A 288 17.83 -11.66 -0.68
C LEU A 288 17.64 -10.38 -1.51
N LEU A 289 17.41 -10.55 -2.81
CA LEU A 289 17.10 -9.47 -3.73
C LEU A 289 15.66 -9.61 -4.20
N ASN A 290 14.83 -8.62 -3.91
CA ASN A 290 13.51 -8.50 -4.47
C ASN A 290 13.50 -7.35 -5.49
N THR A 291 13.02 -7.64 -6.70
CA THR A 291 12.81 -6.65 -7.75
C THR A 291 11.32 -6.56 -8.04
N ASP A 292 10.74 -5.39 -7.79
CA ASP A 292 9.36 -5.08 -8.17
C ASP A 292 9.36 -3.93 -9.19
N LEU A 293 8.62 -4.10 -10.29
CA LEU A 293 8.50 -3.10 -11.35
C LEU A 293 7.12 -2.47 -11.26
N GLY A 294 7.04 -1.34 -10.56
CA GLY A 294 5.86 -0.48 -10.59
C GLY A 294 5.76 0.25 -11.94
N VAL A 295 4.59 0.23 -12.57
CA VAL A 295 4.29 1.13 -13.70
C VAL A 295 4.38 2.57 -13.18
N PRO A 296 5.06 3.51 -13.86
CA PRO A 296 5.40 4.79 -13.26
C PRO A 296 4.16 5.66 -13.02
N SER A 297 3.72 5.74 -11.76
CA SER A 297 3.01 6.88 -11.19
C SER A 297 3.78 7.41 -9.98
N GLY A 298 5.09 7.65 -10.18
CA GLY A 298 5.96 8.36 -9.24
C GLY A 298 6.59 7.49 -8.15
N THR A 299 7.90 7.27 -8.28
CA THR A 299 8.87 6.75 -7.29
C THR A 299 9.02 5.22 -7.18
N CYS A 300 10.25 4.76 -7.43
CA CYS A 300 10.72 3.40 -7.19
C CYS A 300 11.39 3.35 -5.80
N VAL A 301 11.06 2.37 -4.95
CA VAL A 301 11.71 2.17 -3.65
C VAL A 301 12.43 0.83 -3.68
N VAL A 302 13.76 0.86 -3.59
CA VAL A 302 14.59 -0.34 -3.43
C VAL A 302 14.78 -0.57 -1.92
N HIS A 303 14.39 -1.75 -1.43
CA HIS A 303 14.69 -2.18 -0.06
C HIS A 303 15.91 -3.12 -0.08
N THR A 304 16.96 -2.75 0.64
CA THR A 304 18.10 -3.65 0.93
C THR A 304 18.07 -4.02 2.41
N GLY A 305 17.92 -5.30 2.73
CA GLY A 305 18.18 -5.82 4.08
C GLY A 305 19.68 -6.10 4.23
N ASN A 306 20.26 -5.71 5.36
CA ASN A 306 21.62 -6.09 5.75
C ASN A 306 21.56 -7.16 6.86
N GLU A 307 22.62 -7.96 6.94
CA GLU A 307 22.77 -9.09 7.87
C GLU A 307 23.49 -8.64 9.16
N SER A 308 23.16 -9.25 10.31
CA SER A 308 23.91 -9.11 11.56
C SER A 308 24.80 -10.32 11.78
N THR A 309 25.90 -10.12 12.51
CA THR A 309 26.95 -11.09 12.80
C THR A 309 26.53 -12.38 13.54
N ASN A 310 25.24 -12.57 13.84
CA ASN A 310 24.71 -13.67 14.65
C ASN A 310 23.74 -14.62 13.90
N GLY A 311 23.70 -14.63 12.57
CA GLY A 311 22.91 -15.61 11.80
C GLY A 311 21.39 -15.37 11.82
N SER A 312 20.96 -14.13 12.10
CA SER A 312 19.56 -13.69 12.05
C SER A 312 19.36 -12.68 10.93
N PHE A 313 18.28 -12.81 10.15
CA PHE A 313 17.92 -11.85 9.11
C PHE A 313 17.06 -10.72 9.66
N LEU A 314 17.41 -9.50 9.28
CA LEU A 314 16.87 -8.29 9.88
C LEU A 314 15.85 -7.65 8.94
N PHE A 315 14.62 -7.49 9.42
CA PHE A 315 13.55 -6.85 8.65
C PHE A 315 13.48 -5.38 9.03
N SER A 316 14.12 -4.53 8.21
CA SER A 316 13.97 -3.06 8.26
C SER A 316 12.78 -2.55 7.41
N GLY A 317 12.08 -3.45 6.71
CA GLY A 317 10.86 -3.11 5.96
C GLY A 317 9.62 -3.23 6.83
N ALA A 318 8.82 -2.16 6.90
CA ALA A 318 7.49 -2.23 7.50
C ALA A 318 6.56 -3.10 6.63
N MET A 319 6.60 -4.43 6.81
CA MET A 319 5.45 -5.31 6.61
C MET A 319 4.46 -5.16 7.77
N ILE A 320 4.29 -3.94 8.27
CA ILE A 320 3.14 -3.60 9.09
C ILE A 320 2.13 -3.14 8.05
N GLY A 321 1.08 -3.94 7.85
CA GLY A 321 -0.12 -3.54 7.13
C GLY A 321 -0.74 -2.32 7.78
N ILE A 322 -0.16 -1.16 7.52
CA ILE A 322 -0.80 0.12 7.72
C ILE A 322 -1.54 0.31 6.42
N ASN A 323 -2.86 0.18 6.51
CA ASN A 323 -3.77 0.83 5.59
C ASN A 323 -3.52 2.35 5.69
N THR A 324 -2.37 2.82 5.23
CA THR A 324 -2.20 4.21 4.84
C THR A 324 -3.03 4.29 3.58
N ASN A 325 -4.21 4.88 3.69
CA ASN A 325 -5.09 5.23 2.58
C ASN A 325 -4.32 6.16 1.62
N HIS A 326 -3.47 5.56 0.81
CA HIS A 326 -2.78 6.09 -0.35
C HIS A 326 -2.91 5.05 -1.45
N HIS A 327 -4.18 4.82 -1.82
CA HIS A 327 -4.66 4.83 -3.19
C HIS A 327 -6.08 5.42 -3.13
#